data_AF-A0A979FY20-F1
#
_entry.id   AF-A0A979FY20-F1
#
_cell.length_a   1.000
_cell.length_b   1.000
_cell.length_c   1.000
_cell.angle_alpha   90.00
_cell.angle_beta   90.00
_cell.angle_gamma   90.00
#
_symmetry.space_group_name_H-M   'P 1'
#
loop_
_entity.id
_entity.type
_entity.pdbx_description
1 polymer ?
#
loop_
_entity_poly.entity_id
_entity_poly.type
_entity_poly.pdbx_seq_one_letter_code
_entity_poly.pdbx_strand_id
1 'polypeptide(L)'
;MRVARLNLAQNSYPAKCILLLLIGLFSLFSFYKSVQHFQLINFETWPPGDEDFLGLDADDPRLIDYIRQHVIVPPSTEPYNLYYGINHDPSDGQSKVVDELLNHKRNGFYVESGGYTGEVVSNTLFFEIKRNWTGILIEPNPRNFEKLLSRKRKVHSAKACIGETKSADKVVFANQKYAGKIFNPQDPNQRGYSLDLSSAKCFPPSTRSCSPYPGTRLILRRYPWSTTSSQKECLH
;
A
#
# COMPACT_ATOMS: atom_id res chain seq x y z
N MET A 1 -50.93 57.94 -63.60
CA MET A 1 -49.53 57.54 -63.30
C MET A 1 -49.55 56.23 -62.54
N ARG A 2 -48.86 55.19 -63.03
CA ARG A 2 -48.79 53.87 -62.39
C ARG A 2 -47.91 53.94 -61.14
N VAL A 3 -48.37 53.38 -60.02
CA VAL A 3 -47.54 53.13 -58.83
C VAL A 3 -47.30 51.63 -58.74
N ALA A 4 -46.04 51.23 -58.89
CA ALA A 4 -45.60 49.85 -58.70
C ALA A 4 -45.56 49.53 -57.19
N ARG A 5 -46.22 48.45 -56.78
CA ARG A 5 -46.03 47.84 -55.45
C ARG A 5 -44.85 46.87 -55.53
N LEU A 6 -43.79 47.13 -54.78
CA LEU A 6 -42.73 46.16 -54.48
C LEU A 6 -43.14 45.34 -53.25
N ASN A 7 -43.31 44.04 -53.46
CA ASN A 7 -43.43 43.04 -52.40
C ASN A 7 -42.06 42.84 -51.73
N LEU A 8 -41.97 43.05 -50.42
CA LEU A 8 -40.89 42.50 -49.61
C LEU A 8 -41.47 41.42 -48.71
N ALA A 9 -41.18 40.16 -49.06
CA ALA A 9 -41.44 39.00 -48.23
C ALA A 9 -40.62 39.11 -46.93
N GLN A 10 -41.30 39.13 -45.78
CA GLN A 10 -40.67 39.13 -44.47
C GLN A 10 -40.26 37.70 -44.09
N ASN A 11 -38.96 37.44 -44.04
CA ASN A 11 -38.36 36.21 -43.54
C ASN A 11 -38.55 36.08 -42.03
N SER A 12 -39.51 35.25 -41.58
CA SER A 12 -39.75 34.95 -40.15
C SER A 12 -38.91 33.78 -39.61
N TYR A 13 -37.81 33.44 -40.27
CA TYR A 13 -36.94 32.32 -39.92
C TYR A 13 -35.84 32.62 -38.86
N PRO A 14 -35.31 33.85 -38.66
CA PRO A 14 -34.15 34.03 -37.79
C PRO A 14 -34.50 33.96 -36.29
N ALA A 15 -35.70 34.41 -35.88
CA ALA A 15 -36.08 34.45 -34.46
C ALA A 15 -36.25 33.04 -33.84
N LYS A 16 -36.80 32.08 -34.60
CA LYS A 16 -36.97 30.70 -34.14
C LYS A 16 -35.63 29.98 -34.02
N CYS A 17 -34.69 30.25 -34.92
CA CYS A 17 -33.33 29.70 -34.83
C CYS A 17 -32.57 30.25 -33.62
N ILE A 18 -32.70 31.54 -33.32
CA ILE A 18 -32.07 32.16 -32.15
C ILE A 18 -32.61 31.54 -30.85
N LEU A 19 -33.93 31.32 -30.75
CA LEU A 19 -34.52 30.70 -29.56
C LEU A 19 -34.04 29.26 -29.34
N LEU A 20 -33.93 28.45 -30.40
CA LEU A 20 -33.42 27.08 -30.31
C LEU A 20 -31.94 27.04 -29.91
N LEU A 21 -31.13 27.98 -30.40
CA LEU A 21 -29.72 28.10 -29.98
C LEU A 21 -29.60 28.47 -28.50
N LEU A 22 -30.44 29.37 -27.99
CA LEU A 22 -30.44 29.75 -26.57
C LEU A 22 -30.86 28.60 -25.65
N ILE A 23 -31.87 27.81 -26.04
CA ILE A 23 -32.29 26.61 -25.30
C ILE A 23 -31.16 25.57 -25.31
N GLY A 24 -30.53 25.36 -26.46
CA GLY A 24 -29.37 24.49 -26.59
C GLY A 24 -28.23 24.90 -25.66
N LEU A 25 -27.86 26.18 -25.65
CA LEU A 25 -26.82 26.73 -24.77
C LEU A 25 -27.18 26.60 -23.28
N PHE A 26 -28.44 26.83 -22.90
CA PHE A 26 -28.88 26.69 -21.50
C PHE A 26 -28.86 25.22 -21.05
N SER A 27 -29.26 24.28 -21.91
CA SER A 27 -29.19 22.84 -21.62
C SER A 27 -27.74 22.35 -21.50
N LEU A 28 -26.84 22.80 -22.37
CA LEU A 28 -25.41 22.54 -22.29
C LEU A 28 -24.80 23.12 -21.02
N PHE A 29 -25.20 24.32 -20.62
CA PHE A 29 -24.73 24.96 -19.39
C PHE A 29 -25.21 24.22 -18.13
N SER A 30 -26.47 23.80 -18.09
CA SER A 30 -27.01 22.98 -17.00
C SER A 30 -26.36 21.60 -16.93
N PHE A 31 -26.09 20.97 -18.08
CA PHE A 31 -25.34 19.72 -18.15
C PHE A 31 -23.90 19.90 -17.69
N TYR A 32 -23.22 20.97 -18.13
CA TYR A 32 -21.87 21.31 -17.68
C TYR A 32 -21.83 21.56 -16.16
N LYS A 33 -22.81 22.30 -15.61
CA LYS A 33 -22.96 22.44 -14.15
C LYS A 33 -23.15 21.10 -13.47
N SER A 34 -23.97 20.21 -14.01
CA SER A 34 -24.21 18.87 -13.43
C SER A 34 -22.95 18.00 -13.47
N VAL A 35 -22.19 18.04 -14.56
CA VAL A 35 -20.92 17.30 -14.70
C VAL A 35 -19.85 17.88 -13.77
N GLN A 36 -19.71 19.20 -13.69
CA GLN A 36 -18.80 19.86 -12.75
C GLN A 36 -19.20 19.59 -11.29
N HIS A 37 -20.50 19.64 -10.98
CA HIS A 37 -20.99 19.30 -9.65
C HIS A 37 -20.69 17.82 -9.32
N PHE A 38 -20.89 16.89 -10.25
CA PHE A 38 -20.54 15.48 -10.09
C PHE A 38 -19.02 15.22 -9.95
N GLN A 39 -18.18 16.04 -10.60
CA GLN A 39 -16.74 15.98 -10.40
C GLN A 39 -16.32 16.56 -9.03
N LEU A 40 -17.00 17.60 -8.54
CA LEU A 40 -16.73 18.20 -7.23
C LEU A 40 -17.06 17.28 -6.06
N ILE A 41 -18.17 16.53 -6.11
CA ILE A 41 -18.49 15.54 -5.05
C ILE A 41 -17.54 14.34 -4.99
N ASN A 42 -16.72 14.11 -6.03
CA ASN A 42 -15.72 13.03 -6.03
C ASN A 42 -14.29 13.50 -5.68
N PHE A 43 -14.07 14.79 -5.35
CA PHE A 43 -12.71 15.34 -5.23
C PHE A 43 -12.32 15.91 -3.84
N GLU A 44 -13.15 15.81 -2.81
CA GLU A 44 -12.79 16.29 -1.46
C GLU A 44 -13.12 15.30 -0.34
N THR A 45 -12.73 14.03 -0.49
CA THR A 45 -12.18 13.33 0.68
C THR A 45 -10.68 13.28 0.46
N TRP A 46 -9.99 14.36 0.81
CA TRP A 46 -8.56 14.30 1.07
C TRP A 46 -8.34 13.09 1.99
N PRO A 47 -7.38 12.18 1.70
CA PRO A 47 -7.09 11.10 2.64
C PRO A 47 -6.87 11.76 3.99
N PRO A 48 -7.57 11.32 5.06
CA PRO A 48 -7.37 11.91 6.38
C PRO A 48 -5.87 11.99 6.63
N GLY A 49 -5.42 13.14 7.14
CA GLY A 49 -4.00 13.37 7.33
C GLY A 49 -3.43 12.22 8.13
N ASP A 50 -2.15 11.90 7.95
CA ASP A 50 -1.52 10.76 8.64
C ASP A 50 -1.71 10.76 10.18
N GLU A 51 -2.03 11.92 10.76
CA GLU A 51 -2.35 12.08 12.19
C GLU A 51 -3.74 11.55 12.58
N ASP A 52 -4.70 11.52 11.66
CA ASP A 52 -6.10 11.13 11.94
C ASP A 52 -6.25 9.65 12.32
N PHE A 53 -5.23 8.83 12.04
CA PHE A 53 -5.23 7.39 12.31
C PHE A 53 -4.29 6.97 13.45
N LEU A 54 -3.51 7.91 14.01
CA LEU A 54 -2.64 7.62 15.15
C LEU A 54 -3.49 7.28 16.38
N GLY A 55 -3.09 6.26 17.14
CA GLY A 55 -3.83 5.82 18.31
C GLY A 55 -5.03 4.91 18.02
N LEU A 56 -5.38 4.66 16.75
CA LEU A 56 -6.46 3.71 16.41
C LEU A 56 -6.02 2.27 16.64
N ASP A 57 -6.92 1.46 17.20
CA ASP A 57 -6.69 0.03 17.44
C ASP A 57 -6.66 -0.79 16.13
N ALA A 58 -6.02 -1.95 16.17
CA ALA A 58 -5.82 -2.82 15.00
C ALA A 58 -7.09 -3.20 14.23
N ASP A 59 -8.20 -3.28 14.94
CA ASP A 59 -9.49 -3.71 14.41
C ASP A 59 -10.42 -2.53 14.05
N ASP A 60 -9.96 -1.27 14.18
CA ASP A 60 -10.73 -0.09 13.78
C ASP A 60 -10.97 -0.12 12.25
N PRO A 61 -12.23 -0.07 11.78
CA PRO A 61 -12.54 -0.18 10.36
C PRO A 61 -11.90 0.93 9.52
N ARG A 62 -11.75 2.13 10.06
CA ARG A 62 -11.12 3.26 9.35
C ARG A 62 -9.64 2.99 9.12
N LEU A 63 -8.96 2.43 10.12
CA LEU A 63 -7.55 2.04 10.02
C LEU A 63 -7.38 0.92 9.00
N ILE A 64 -8.24 -0.10 9.05
CA ILE A 64 -8.21 -1.23 8.10
C ILE A 64 -8.40 -0.74 6.66
N ASP A 65 -9.38 0.13 6.43
CA ASP A 65 -9.66 0.66 5.09
C ASP A 65 -8.50 1.53 4.60
N TYR A 66 -7.93 2.36 5.47
CA TYR A 66 -6.72 3.12 5.16
C TYR A 66 -5.55 2.22 4.75
N ILE A 67 -5.27 1.16 5.51
CA ILE A 67 -4.18 0.21 5.20
C ILE A 67 -4.42 -0.43 3.83
N ARG A 68 -5.65 -0.88 3.55
CA ARG A 68 -6.01 -1.51 2.28
C ARG A 68 -5.86 -0.57 1.08
N GLN A 69 -6.25 0.69 1.24
CA GLN A 69 -6.29 1.66 0.14
C GLN A 69 -4.94 2.34 -0.10
N HIS A 70 -4.13 2.54 0.94
CA HIS A 70 -2.97 3.43 0.87
C HIS A 70 -1.64 2.79 1.28
N VAL A 71 -1.65 1.67 1.99
CA VAL A 71 -0.41 1.06 2.52
C VAL A 71 -0.04 -0.20 1.74
N ILE A 72 -1.02 -1.04 1.42
CA ILE A 72 -0.79 -2.31 0.71
C ILE A 72 -0.68 -2.07 -0.80
N VAL A 73 0.42 -2.51 -1.36
CA VAL A 73 0.68 -2.59 -2.80
C VAL A 73 0.37 -4.00 -3.28
N PRO A 74 -0.42 -4.16 -4.37
CA PRO A 74 -0.76 -5.48 -4.91
C PRO A 74 0.45 -6.18 -5.56
N PRO A 75 0.39 -7.52 -5.72
CA PRO A 75 1.42 -8.29 -6.43
C PRO A 75 1.71 -7.78 -7.85
N SER A 76 2.96 -7.90 -8.30
CA SER A 76 3.29 -7.54 -9.67
C SER A 76 2.80 -8.59 -10.67
N THR A 77 2.26 -8.14 -11.80
CA THR A 77 1.92 -9.00 -12.95
C THR A 77 3.09 -9.20 -13.91
N GLU A 78 4.12 -8.34 -13.85
CA GLU A 78 5.32 -8.38 -14.71
C GLU A 78 6.26 -9.53 -14.34
N PRO A 79 7.09 -10.07 -15.26
CA PRO A 79 8.09 -11.08 -14.92
C PRO A 79 8.98 -10.69 -13.73
N TYR A 80 9.43 -11.69 -12.97
CA TYR A 80 10.40 -11.48 -11.89
C TYR A 80 11.62 -10.73 -12.38
N ASN A 81 12.09 -9.77 -11.57
CA ASN A 81 13.31 -9.02 -11.83
C ASN A 81 14.34 -9.30 -10.71
N LEU A 82 14.73 -10.57 -10.59
CA LEU A 82 15.65 -11.06 -9.55
C LEU A 82 17.09 -11.06 -10.10
N TYR A 83 18.00 -10.41 -9.39
CA TYR A 83 19.41 -10.31 -9.76
C TYR A 83 20.13 -11.67 -9.75
N TYR A 84 19.84 -12.54 -8.78
CA TYR A 84 20.44 -13.86 -8.63
C TYR A 84 19.63 -14.98 -9.32
N GLY A 85 18.51 -14.62 -9.95
CA GLY A 85 17.62 -15.53 -10.68
C GLY A 85 16.71 -16.39 -9.78
N ILE A 86 15.69 -17.00 -10.40
CA ILE A 86 14.60 -17.73 -9.73
C ILE A 86 15.01 -19.03 -9.00
N ASN A 87 16.25 -19.49 -9.21
CA ASN A 87 16.76 -20.74 -8.63
C ASN A 87 17.69 -20.50 -7.44
N HIS A 88 18.05 -19.25 -7.14
CA HIS A 88 18.84 -18.92 -5.97
C HIS A 88 17.95 -18.87 -4.73
N ASP A 89 18.37 -19.55 -3.66
CA ASP A 89 17.78 -19.40 -2.33
C ASP A 89 18.63 -18.41 -1.52
N PRO A 90 18.12 -17.19 -1.24
CA PRO A 90 18.87 -16.18 -0.50
C PRO A 90 18.74 -16.32 1.03
N SER A 91 17.97 -17.27 1.57
CA SER A 91 17.61 -17.32 3.00
C SER A 91 18.73 -17.72 3.97
N ASP A 92 19.97 -17.86 3.50
CA ASP A 92 21.10 -18.41 4.26
C ASP A 92 20.80 -19.79 4.89
N GLY A 93 19.99 -20.60 4.21
CA GLY A 93 19.63 -21.97 4.61
C GLY A 93 18.40 -22.08 5.54
N GLN A 94 17.83 -20.96 5.99
CA GLN A 94 16.64 -20.97 6.85
C GLN A 94 15.41 -21.55 6.13
N SER A 95 15.27 -21.31 4.83
CA SER A 95 14.12 -21.81 4.07
C SER A 95 14.03 -23.34 4.13
N LYS A 96 15.16 -24.04 4.06
CA LYS A 96 15.22 -25.51 4.10
C LYS A 96 14.70 -26.05 5.43
N VAL A 97 15.16 -25.47 6.55
CA VAL A 97 14.73 -25.87 7.90
C VAL A 97 13.23 -25.67 8.07
N VAL A 98 12.72 -24.50 7.67
CA VAL A 98 11.29 -24.19 7.76
C VAL A 98 10.46 -25.10 6.85
N ASP A 99 10.94 -25.38 5.65
CA ASP A 99 10.26 -26.23 4.69
C ASP A 99 10.14 -27.69 5.16
N GLU A 100 11.18 -28.22 5.80
CA GLU A 100 11.17 -29.53 6.45
C GLU A 100 10.19 -29.56 7.62
N LEU A 101 10.23 -28.56 8.50
CA LEU A 101 9.32 -28.45 9.66
C LEU A 101 7.84 -28.37 9.25
N LEU A 102 7.56 -27.75 8.11
CA LEU A 102 6.21 -27.63 7.55
C LEU A 102 5.84 -28.78 6.62
N ASN A 103 6.62 -29.87 6.60
CA ASN A 103 6.40 -31.03 5.75
C ASN A 103 6.15 -30.65 4.27
N HIS A 104 7.00 -29.76 3.75
CA HIS A 104 6.97 -29.28 2.37
C HIS A 104 5.61 -28.69 1.93
N LYS A 105 4.86 -28.09 2.87
CA LYS A 105 3.55 -27.48 2.63
C LYS A 105 3.57 -26.55 1.42
N ARG A 106 2.57 -26.70 0.54
CA ARG A 106 2.32 -25.80 -0.60
C ARG A 106 1.11 -24.92 -0.34
N ASN A 107 1.01 -23.82 -1.09
CA ASN A 107 -0.13 -22.90 -1.05
C ASN A 107 -0.36 -22.28 0.35
N GLY A 108 0.71 -21.99 1.09
CA GLY A 108 0.64 -21.30 2.37
C GLY A 108 0.56 -19.78 2.24
N PHE A 109 0.55 -19.11 3.40
CA PHE A 109 0.60 -17.66 3.50
C PHE A 109 1.69 -17.24 4.48
N TYR A 110 2.51 -16.26 4.10
CA TYR A 110 3.55 -15.69 4.98
C TYR A 110 3.42 -14.18 5.18
N VAL A 111 4.01 -13.71 6.27
CA VAL A 111 4.28 -12.29 6.54
C VAL A 111 5.79 -12.14 6.73
N GLU A 112 6.48 -11.43 5.84
CA GLU A 112 7.90 -11.11 6.02
C GLU A 112 8.04 -9.71 6.61
N SER A 113 8.47 -9.63 7.86
CA SER A 113 8.75 -8.35 8.52
C SER A 113 10.23 -8.00 8.37
N GLY A 114 10.49 -6.93 7.62
CA GLY A 114 11.83 -6.53 7.19
C GLY A 114 12.19 -7.12 5.83
N GLY A 115 11.34 -6.89 4.82
CA GLY A 115 11.52 -7.40 3.46
C GLY A 115 12.74 -6.87 2.72
N TYR A 116 13.43 -5.85 3.26
CA TYR A 116 14.65 -5.26 2.73
C TYR A 116 14.52 -4.92 1.24
N THR A 117 15.44 -5.39 0.39
CA THR A 117 15.40 -5.15 -1.06
C THR A 117 14.52 -6.15 -1.83
N GLY A 118 13.78 -7.02 -1.12
CA GLY A 118 12.87 -7.99 -1.72
C GLY A 118 13.54 -9.23 -2.34
N GLU A 119 14.86 -9.37 -2.24
CA GLU A 119 15.60 -10.51 -2.81
C GLU A 119 16.75 -10.93 -1.90
N VAL A 120 17.71 -10.03 -1.68
CA VAL A 120 18.90 -10.33 -0.85
C VAL A 120 18.45 -10.67 0.55
N VAL A 121 18.88 -11.84 1.04
CA VAL A 121 18.52 -12.45 2.33
C VAL A 121 17.02 -12.55 2.62
N SER A 122 16.19 -12.65 1.58
CA SER A 122 14.76 -12.90 1.77
C SER A 122 14.54 -14.30 2.31
N ASN A 123 13.79 -14.40 3.40
CA ASN A 123 13.43 -15.70 4.00
C ASN A 123 12.24 -16.36 3.28
N THR A 124 11.54 -15.61 2.42
CA THR A 124 10.27 -16.06 1.83
C THR A 124 10.30 -16.34 0.34
N LEU A 125 11.34 -15.87 -0.36
CA LEU A 125 11.44 -16.00 -1.82
C LEU A 125 11.37 -17.47 -2.28
N PHE A 126 12.00 -18.37 -1.52
CA PHE A 126 11.90 -19.81 -1.74
C PHE A 126 10.44 -20.31 -1.68
N PHE A 127 9.68 -19.92 -0.67
CA PHE A 127 8.29 -20.37 -0.49
C PHE A 127 7.36 -19.81 -1.57
N GLU A 128 7.56 -18.56 -1.97
CA GLU A 128 6.84 -17.95 -3.08
C GLU A 128 7.05 -18.75 -4.38
N ILE A 129 8.31 -18.99 -4.76
CA ILE A 129 8.66 -19.61 -6.05
C ILE A 129 8.42 -21.12 -6.05
N LYS A 130 8.88 -21.85 -5.02
CA LYS A 130 8.93 -23.32 -5.03
C LYS A 130 7.68 -23.94 -4.39
N ARG A 131 7.09 -23.27 -3.41
CA ARG A 131 5.92 -23.78 -2.66
C ARG A 131 4.60 -23.11 -3.05
N ASN A 132 4.61 -22.15 -3.98
CA ASN A 132 3.42 -21.41 -4.40
C ASN A 132 2.72 -20.71 -3.22
N TRP A 133 3.51 -20.21 -2.26
CA TRP A 133 2.95 -19.45 -1.15
C TRP A 133 2.63 -18.03 -1.60
N THR A 134 1.56 -17.48 -1.02
CA THR A 134 1.24 -16.06 -1.11
C THR A 134 1.69 -15.36 0.17
N GLY A 135 1.62 -14.03 0.22
CA GLY A 135 2.02 -13.33 1.43
C GLY A 135 2.02 -11.82 1.29
N ILE A 136 2.72 -11.21 2.24
CA ILE A 136 3.02 -9.78 2.26
C ILE A 136 4.47 -9.54 2.72
N LEU A 137 5.19 -8.67 2.02
CA LEU A 137 6.49 -8.15 2.42
C LEU A 137 6.34 -6.78 3.07
N ILE A 138 6.83 -6.61 4.29
CA ILE A 138 6.72 -5.36 5.04
C ILE A 138 8.11 -4.75 5.19
N GLU A 139 8.31 -3.53 4.70
CA GLU A 139 9.60 -2.84 4.80
C GLU A 139 9.40 -1.33 5.07
N PRO A 140 9.83 -0.82 6.23
CA PRO A 140 9.64 0.58 6.59
C PRO A 140 10.62 1.53 5.91
N ASN A 141 11.84 1.07 5.55
CA ASN A 141 12.83 1.95 4.92
C ASN A 141 12.39 2.28 3.47
N PRO A 142 12.17 3.55 3.13
CA PRO A 142 11.64 3.93 1.81
C PRO A 142 12.55 3.52 0.65
N ARG A 143 13.87 3.64 0.80
CA ARG A 143 14.84 3.26 -0.24
C ARG A 143 14.90 1.75 -0.46
N ASN A 144 14.76 0.97 0.60
CA ASN A 144 14.69 -0.48 0.49
C ASN A 144 13.35 -0.90 -0.12
N PHE A 145 12.26 -0.26 0.28
CA PHE A 145 10.94 -0.52 -0.27
C PHE A 145 10.87 -0.28 -1.78
N GLU A 146 11.47 0.81 -2.29
CA GLU A 146 11.57 1.05 -3.74
C GLU A 146 12.33 -0.09 -4.46
N LYS A 147 13.44 -0.55 -3.88
CA LYS A 147 14.20 -1.70 -4.42
C LYS A 147 13.38 -2.98 -4.36
N LEU A 148 12.63 -3.21 -3.29
CA LEU A 148 11.71 -4.34 -3.13
C LEU A 148 10.68 -4.35 -4.25
N LEU A 149 10.00 -3.22 -4.52
CA LEU A 149 9.04 -3.13 -5.62
C LEU A 149 9.70 -3.40 -6.98
N SER A 150 10.95 -2.99 -7.18
CA SER A 150 11.70 -3.26 -8.41
C SER A 150 11.93 -4.75 -8.70
N ARG A 151 11.81 -5.63 -7.69
CA ARG A 151 11.97 -7.09 -7.85
C ARG A 151 10.77 -7.80 -8.44
N LYS A 152 9.63 -7.10 -8.58
CA LYS A 152 8.41 -7.63 -9.21
C LYS A 152 7.94 -8.94 -8.56
N ARG A 153 8.02 -8.98 -7.22
CA ARG A 153 7.53 -10.10 -6.40
C ARG A 153 6.04 -10.35 -6.66
N LYS A 154 5.61 -11.61 -6.51
CA LYS A 154 4.25 -12.10 -6.77
C LYS A 154 3.38 -12.13 -5.51
N VAL A 155 3.75 -11.30 -4.54
CA VAL A 155 3.05 -11.13 -3.26
C VAL A 155 2.81 -9.67 -2.97
N HIS A 156 1.94 -9.38 -1.99
CA HIS A 156 1.67 -8.01 -1.57
C HIS A 156 2.93 -7.39 -0.95
N SER A 157 3.01 -6.06 -0.95
CA SER A 157 4.09 -5.32 -0.29
C SER A 157 3.51 -4.15 0.51
N ALA A 158 4.10 -3.79 1.64
CA ALA A 158 3.66 -2.66 2.45
C ALA A 158 4.86 -1.85 2.96
N LYS A 159 4.80 -0.52 2.74
CA LYS A 159 5.78 0.42 3.29
C LYS A 159 5.37 0.81 4.71
N ALA A 160 5.63 -0.08 5.66
CA ALA A 160 5.19 0.05 7.03
C ALA A 160 6.12 -0.73 7.97
N CYS A 161 5.91 -0.57 9.27
CA CYS A 161 6.41 -1.46 10.32
C CYS A 161 5.25 -2.17 11.01
N ILE A 162 5.56 -3.27 11.71
CA ILE A 162 4.65 -3.90 12.65
C ILE A 162 4.87 -3.22 14.00
N GLY A 163 3.82 -2.63 14.57
CA GLY A 163 3.86 -1.97 15.87
C GLY A 163 3.96 -2.97 17.02
N GLU A 164 4.58 -2.52 18.11
CA GLU A 164 4.63 -3.27 19.38
C GLU A 164 3.45 -2.94 20.31
N THR A 165 2.74 -1.85 20.01
CA THR A 165 1.59 -1.36 20.76
C THR A 165 0.28 -1.89 20.16
N LYS A 166 -0.84 -1.66 20.86
CA LYS A 166 -2.18 -2.04 20.39
C LYS A 166 -2.77 -1.07 19.37
N SER A 167 -2.10 0.07 19.15
CA SER A 167 -2.57 1.17 18.34
C SER A 167 -1.59 1.55 17.23
N ALA A 168 -2.09 2.11 16.14
CA ALA A 168 -1.26 2.66 15.08
C ALA A 168 -0.39 3.81 15.59
N ASP A 169 0.86 3.88 15.10
CA ASP A 169 1.84 4.84 15.57
C ASP A 169 2.76 5.31 14.43
N LYS A 170 3.39 6.47 14.62
CA LYS A 170 4.39 7.04 13.72
C LYS A 170 5.71 7.15 14.47
N VAL A 171 6.68 6.36 14.04
CA VAL A 171 7.97 6.25 14.70
C VAL A 171 9.07 6.88 13.86
N VAL A 172 10.13 7.33 14.53
CA VAL A 172 11.40 7.63 13.85
C VAL A 172 12.12 6.31 13.65
N PHE A 173 12.54 6.03 12.43
CA PHE A 173 13.22 4.80 12.04
C PHE A 173 14.64 5.11 11.59
N ALA A 174 15.62 4.52 12.27
CA ALA A 174 17.02 4.59 11.87
C ALA A 174 17.29 3.56 10.77
N ASN A 175 17.52 4.09 9.57
CA ASN A 175 17.91 3.34 8.40
C ASN A 175 19.37 2.92 8.54
N GLN A 176 19.61 1.62 8.64
CA GLN A 176 20.95 1.06 8.51
C GLN A 176 21.00 0.14 7.31
N LYS A 177 22.21 -0.09 6.80
CA LYS A 177 22.43 -0.88 5.58
C LYS A 177 21.86 -2.30 5.69
N TYR A 178 21.92 -2.93 6.86
CA TYR A 178 21.54 -4.34 7.02
C TYR A 178 20.43 -4.57 8.06
N ALA A 179 20.31 -3.73 9.09
CA ALA A 179 19.31 -3.88 10.14
C ALA A 179 18.83 -2.51 10.63
N GLY A 180 17.67 -2.08 10.15
CA GLY A 180 17.04 -0.86 10.65
C GLY A 180 16.44 -1.07 12.04
N LYS A 181 16.26 0.01 12.80
CA LYS A 181 15.63 -0.03 14.12
C LYS A 181 14.73 1.18 14.34
N ILE A 182 13.72 1.02 15.19
CA ILE A 182 12.99 2.16 15.74
C ILE A 182 13.98 2.96 16.59
N PHE A 183 14.06 4.26 16.32
CA PHE A 183 14.96 5.21 16.96
C PHE A 183 14.18 6.04 17.97
N ASN A 184 14.70 6.12 19.19
CA ASN A 184 14.19 6.99 20.24
C ASN A 184 15.08 8.26 20.31
N PRO A 185 14.60 9.42 19.82
CA PRO A 185 15.36 10.67 19.87
C PRO A 185 15.72 11.14 21.28
N GLN A 186 14.99 10.67 22.29
CA GLN A 186 15.21 11.00 23.69
C GLN A 186 16.26 10.10 24.36
N ASP A 187 16.79 9.07 23.69
CA ASP A 187 17.87 8.22 24.22
C ASP A 187 19.20 9.00 24.28
N PRO A 188 19.73 9.29 25.48
CA PRO A 188 20.95 10.09 25.64
C PRO A 188 22.21 9.39 25.11
N ASN A 189 22.17 8.06 24.91
CA ASN A 189 23.31 7.27 24.43
C ASN A 189 23.49 7.31 22.90
N GLN A 190 22.61 7.97 22.15
CA GLN A 190 22.63 8.02 20.69
C GLN A 190 23.18 9.36 20.12
N ARG A 191 23.73 10.25 20.96
CA ARG A 191 24.29 11.53 20.49
C ARG A 191 25.66 11.34 19.83
N GLY A 192 25.81 11.79 18.58
CA GLY A 192 27.13 11.96 17.96
C GLY A 192 27.36 11.27 16.61
N TYR A 193 26.39 10.52 16.08
CA TYR A 193 26.48 9.89 14.75
C TYR A 193 25.52 10.55 13.75
N SER A 194 25.96 10.73 12.50
CA SER A 194 25.05 11.04 11.39
C SER A 194 24.21 9.80 11.12
N LEU A 195 22.95 9.82 11.56
CA LEU A 195 22.00 8.74 11.36
C LEU A 195 21.13 9.05 10.13
N ASP A 196 20.97 8.08 9.24
CA ASP A 196 19.94 8.14 8.20
C ASP A 196 18.60 7.81 8.87
N LEU A 197 17.74 8.82 9.03
CA LEU A 197 16.46 8.71 9.72
C LEU A 197 15.31 8.90 8.74
N SER A 198 14.23 8.14 8.94
CA SER A 198 12.98 8.31 8.21
C SER A 198 11.78 8.11 9.14
N SER A 199 10.63 8.67 8.81
CA SER A 199 9.39 8.34 9.52
C SER A 199 8.79 7.06 8.98
N ALA A 200 8.41 6.13 9.85
CA ALA A 200 7.69 4.92 9.48
C ALA A 200 6.34 4.87 10.19
N LYS A 201 5.31 4.41 9.48
CA LYS A 201 4.00 4.10 10.06
C LYS A 201 4.02 2.66 10.55
N CYS A 202 3.78 2.46 11.84
CA CYS A 202 3.68 1.15 12.43
C CYS A 202 2.21 0.83 12.67
N PHE A 203 1.78 -0.34 12.21
CA PHE A 203 0.42 -0.81 12.41
C PHE A 203 0.42 -1.97 13.42
N PRO A 204 -0.51 -1.97 14.40
CA PRO A 204 -0.58 -3.02 15.39
C PRO A 204 -0.97 -4.36 14.73
N PRO A 205 -0.44 -5.50 15.20
CA PRO A 205 -0.92 -6.80 14.76
C PRO A 205 -2.39 -6.97 15.15
N SER A 206 -3.23 -7.49 14.26
CA SER A 206 -4.64 -7.74 14.59
C SER A 206 -4.76 -8.79 15.70
N THR A 207 -5.56 -8.47 16.71
CA THR A 207 -5.91 -9.36 17.84
C THR A 207 -6.75 -10.56 17.39
N ARG A 208 -7.35 -10.52 16.20
CA ARG A 208 -8.10 -11.66 15.62
C ARG A 208 -7.22 -12.66 14.87
N SER A 209 -5.92 -12.38 14.69
CA SER A 209 -5.01 -13.31 14.00
C SER A 209 -4.79 -14.62 14.76
N CYS A 210 -5.18 -14.68 16.05
CA CYS A 210 -5.20 -15.89 16.87
C CYS A 210 -6.52 -16.67 16.70
N SER A 211 -6.97 -16.87 15.45
CA SER A 211 -8.15 -17.68 15.18
C SER A 211 -7.76 -19.17 15.16
N PRO A 212 -8.50 -20.08 15.84
CA PRO A 212 -8.19 -21.51 15.90
C PRO A 212 -8.45 -22.26 14.58
N TYR A 213 -8.78 -21.57 13.47
CA TYR A 213 -9.00 -22.21 12.18
C TYR A 213 -7.68 -22.54 11.48
N PRO A 214 -7.57 -23.72 10.83
CA PRO A 214 -6.34 -24.20 10.21
C PRO A 214 -6.00 -23.36 8.97
N GLY A 215 -5.22 -22.31 9.18
CA GLY A 215 -4.61 -21.49 8.15
C GLY A 215 -3.28 -20.97 8.70
N THR A 216 -2.28 -21.84 8.77
CA THR A 216 -0.96 -21.52 9.34
C THR A 216 -0.39 -20.29 8.64
N ARG A 217 -0.31 -19.16 9.37
CA ARG A 217 0.38 -17.95 8.93
C ARG A 217 1.79 -17.99 9.50
N LEU A 218 2.79 -18.00 8.64
CA LEU A 218 4.18 -17.95 9.08
C LEU A 218 4.67 -16.50 9.08
N ILE A 219 5.08 -15.99 10.25
CA ILE A 219 5.76 -14.69 10.34
C ILE A 219 7.27 -14.94 10.33
N LEU A 220 7.96 -14.42 9.33
CA LEU A 220 9.41 -14.50 9.20
C LEU A 220 10.04 -13.12 9.45
N ARG A 221 11.01 -13.05 10.35
CA ARG A 221 11.75 -11.83 10.72
C ARG A 221 13.23 -11.98 10.35
N ARG A 222 13.88 -10.87 10.02
CA ARG A 222 15.32 -10.82 9.75
C ARG A 222 16.12 -10.70 11.06
N TYR A 223 17.25 -11.39 11.13
CA TYR A 223 18.27 -11.26 12.20
C TYR A 223 18.85 -9.83 12.25
N PRO A 224 19.33 -9.31 13.40
CA PRO A 224 19.43 -9.98 14.71
C PRO A 224 18.17 -9.77 15.56
N TRP A 225 17.78 -10.83 16.29
CA TRP A 225 16.73 -10.78 17.29
C TRP A 225 16.93 -9.56 18.22
N SER A 226 16.05 -8.56 18.16
CA SER A 226 15.90 -7.70 19.34
C SER A 226 15.31 -8.59 20.43
N THR A 227 16.03 -8.70 21.54
CA THR A 227 15.68 -9.53 22.70
C THR A 227 14.48 -8.99 23.50
N THR A 228 13.72 -8.05 22.93
CA THR A 228 12.68 -7.29 23.63
C THR A 228 11.42 -7.13 22.78
N SER A 229 10.82 -8.22 22.31
CA SER A 229 9.35 -8.31 22.27
C SER A 229 8.93 -9.73 21.88
N SER A 230 8.29 -10.38 22.84
CA SER A 230 7.55 -11.62 22.66
C SER A 230 6.47 -11.44 21.61
N GLN A 231 6.67 -12.01 20.42
CA GLN A 231 5.56 -12.42 19.55
C GLN A 231 5.72 -13.91 19.25
N LYS A 232 5.61 -14.71 20.33
CA LYS A 232 5.20 -16.11 20.24
C LYS A 232 3.69 -16.14 20.02
N GLU A 233 3.19 -15.75 18.85
CA GLU A 233 1.76 -15.86 18.59
C GLU A 233 1.52 -16.40 17.19
N CYS A 234 0.81 -17.53 17.14
CA CYS A 234 0.29 -18.25 15.97
C CYS A 234 1.19 -19.32 15.30
N LEU A 235 1.87 -20.16 16.09
CA LEU A 235 2.26 -21.51 15.64
C LEU A 235 1.44 -22.54 16.42
N HIS A 236 0.24 -22.86 15.90
CA HIS A 236 -0.52 -24.06 16.25
C HIS A 236 -0.82 -24.82 14.97
#